data_AF-A0A5B9SWT1-F1
#
_entry.id   AF-A0A5B9SWT1-F1
#
_cell.length_a   1.000
_cell.length_b   1.000
_cell.length_c   1.000
_cell.angle_alpha   90.00
_cell.angle_beta   90.00
_cell.angle_gamma   90.00
#
_symmetry.space_group_name_H-M   'P 1'
#
loop_
_entity.id
_entity.type
_entity.pdbx_description
1 polymer ?
#
loop_
_entity_poly.entity_id
_entity_poly.type
_entity_poly.pdbx_seq_one_letter_code
_entity_poly.pdbx_strand_id
1 'polypeptide(L)'
;MKYFNKLILCAAVVTAFGANAATYNREGETTQTIVITKPLTLQAQNSYNVADNRASGGAAVKTTDGSKANLYIAVAASSTNTNAVRIAADSGNLTLIGQTACGGGVTPVLDTAASRPGANTAAIQCASAPSIATVVNSMEPASPEAGEYTFTQEYGTYVN
;
A
#
# COMPACT_ATOMS: atom_id res chain seq x y z
N MET A 1 -33.87 16.71 -56.07
CA MET A 1 -32.99 16.45 -54.89
C MET A 1 -31.90 17.51 -54.92
N LYS A 2 -32.01 18.58 -54.11
CA LYS A 2 -31.30 18.82 -52.82
C LYS A 2 -29.76 18.80 -53.02
N TYR A 3 -28.96 19.82 -52.67
CA TYR A 3 -28.99 20.64 -51.45
C TYR A 3 -28.49 22.09 -51.64
N PHE A 4 -29.07 22.93 -50.78
CA PHE A 4 -28.90 24.37 -50.56
C PHE A 4 -27.54 24.73 -49.94
N ASN A 5 -27.04 25.94 -50.22
CA ASN A 5 -27.01 26.95 -49.15
C ASN A 5 -27.06 28.39 -49.71
N LYS A 6 -27.97 29.17 -49.12
CA LYS A 6 -28.32 30.54 -49.48
C LYS A 6 -27.65 31.50 -48.48
N LEU A 7 -26.99 32.55 -49.02
CA LEU A 7 -27.19 33.97 -48.67
C LEU A 7 -26.85 34.38 -47.19
N ILE A 8 -26.45 35.59 -46.81
CA ILE A 8 -26.31 36.91 -47.42
C ILE A 8 -25.52 37.77 -46.40
N LEU A 9 -24.87 38.79 -46.91
CA LEU A 9 -24.23 39.93 -46.24
C LEU A 9 -25.26 40.87 -45.54
N CYS A 10 -24.94 41.51 -44.39
CA CYS A 10 -25.44 42.83 -43.90
C CYS A 10 -25.28 42.92 -42.37
N ALA A 11 -25.18 44.05 -41.67
CA ALA A 11 -24.71 45.42 -41.87
C ALA A 11 -24.81 46.09 -40.48
N ALA A 12 -23.78 46.85 -40.09
CA ALA A 12 -23.68 47.91 -39.09
C ALA A 12 -24.66 48.03 -37.89
N VAL A 13 -24.08 48.16 -36.68
CA VAL A 13 -24.53 49.14 -35.67
C VAL A 13 -23.30 49.81 -35.05
N VAL A 14 -23.25 51.15 -35.14
CA VAL A 14 -22.30 52.06 -34.48
C VAL A 14 -22.97 52.59 -33.20
N THR A 15 -22.25 52.57 -32.06
CA THR A 15 -22.17 53.59 -30.98
C THR A 15 -21.31 53.00 -29.85
N ALA A 16 -20.06 53.44 -29.66
CA ALA A 16 -19.62 54.57 -28.83
C ALA A 16 -19.63 54.29 -27.31
N PHE A 17 -18.42 54.03 -26.79
CA PHE A 17 -17.85 54.26 -25.45
C PHE A 17 -18.77 54.20 -24.22
N GLY A 18 -18.63 53.10 -23.49
CA GLY A 18 -18.72 53.04 -22.03
C GLY A 18 -17.64 52.08 -21.54
N ALA A 19 -16.45 52.60 -21.27
CA ALA A 19 -15.37 51.84 -20.69
C ALA A 19 -15.78 51.34 -19.30
N ASN A 20 -16.10 50.06 -19.20
CA ASN A 20 -15.80 49.25 -18.04
C ASN A 20 -15.27 47.92 -18.58
N ALA A 21 -14.05 47.98 -19.14
CA ALA A 21 -13.23 46.80 -19.16
C ALA A 21 -13.10 46.40 -17.69
N ALA A 22 -13.82 45.36 -17.26
CA ALA A 22 -13.54 44.72 -16.00
C ALA A 22 -12.09 44.23 -16.13
N THR A 23 -11.15 45.02 -15.62
CA THR A 23 -9.77 44.60 -15.51
C THR A 23 -9.80 43.41 -14.56
N TYR A 24 -9.62 42.22 -15.12
CA TYR A 24 -9.35 41.04 -14.33
C TYR A 24 -8.01 41.27 -13.62
N ASN A 25 -8.08 41.73 -12.39
CA ASN A 25 -6.93 41.76 -11.50
C ASN A 25 -6.85 40.40 -10.84
N ARG A 26 -5.95 39.55 -11.33
CA ARG A 26 -5.57 38.31 -10.64
C ARG A 26 -5.04 38.70 -9.26
N GLU A 27 -5.81 38.45 -8.21
CA GLU A 27 -5.44 38.82 -6.82
C GLU A 27 -4.21 38.03 -6.28
N GLY A 28 -3.74 37.04 -7.04
CA GLY A 28 -2.56 36.25 -6.75
C GLY A 28 -2.79 34.78 -7.05
N GLU A 29 -1.73 34.06 -7.43
CA GLU A 29 -1.70 32.60 -7.23
C GLU A 29 -0.87 32.34 -5.99
N THR A 30 -1.40 31.50 -5.11
CA THR A 30 -0.62 30.96 -3.99
C THR A 30 -0.23 29.54 -4.33
N THR A 31 1.06 29.30 -4.50
CA THR A 31 1.62 27.95 -4.53
C THR A 31 2.05 27.59 -3.11
N GLN A 32 1.33 26.68 -2.45
CA GLN A 32 1.81 26.07 -1.21
C GLN A 32 2.63 24.83 -1.55
N THR A 33 3.94 24.90 -1.28
CA THR A 33 4.80 23.72 -1.31
C THR A 33 4.95 23.23 0.12
N ILE A 34 4.29 22.13 0.47
CA ILE A 34 4.48 21.47 1.76
C ILE A 34 5.60 20.45 1.58
N VAL A 35 6.74 20.69 2.24
CA VAL A 35 7.85 19.74 2.27
C VAL A 35 7.79 18.99 3.61
N ILE A 36 7.56 17.68 3.57
CA ILE A 36 7.65 16.82 4.76
C ILE A 36 9.13 16.51 4.99
N THR A 37 9.73 17.14 6.00
CA THR A 37 11.19 17.13 6.24
C THR A 37 11.67 16.05 7.20
N LYS A 38 10.76 15.28 7.82
CA LYS A 38 11.16 14.21 8.75
C LYS A 38 11.24 12.88 8.02
N PRO A 39 12.34 12.12 8.17
CA PRO A 39 12.41 10.75 7.67
C PRO A 39 11.33 9.91 8.35
N LEU A 40 10.65 9.08 7.56
CA LEU A 40 9.65 8.15 8.05
C LEU A 40 10.34 7.06 8.88
N THR A 41 10.01 6.98 10.16
CA THR A 41 10.55 5.95 11.06
C THR A 41 9.53 4.83 11.26
N LEU A 42 9.97 3.59 11.05
CA LEU A 42 9.16 2.39 11.22
C LEU A 42 9.57 1.65 12.49
N GLN A 43 8.58 1.10 13.19
CA GLN A 43 8.76 0.11 14.24
C GLN A 43 8.26 -1.23 13.73
N ALA A 44 9.11 -2.24 13.72
CA ALA A 44 8.74 -3.62 13.47
C ALA A 44 8.78 -4.44 14.76
N GLN A 45 7.82 -5.34 14.90
CA GLN A 45 7.65 -6.22 16.05
C GLN A 45 7.34 -7.62 15.52
N ASN A 46 8.29 -8.53 15.70
CA ASN A 46 8.13 -9.93 15.33
C ASN A 46 8.04 -10.74 16.62
N SER A 47 7.05 -11.62 16.70
CA SER A 47 6.89 -12.50 17.85
C SER A 47 6.35 -13.83 17.37
N TYR A 48 7.03 -14.90 17.73
CA TYR A 48 6.60 -16.27 17.45
C TYR A 48 6.68 -17.08 18.74
N ASN A 49 5.66 -17.90 18.99
CA ASN A 49 5.57 -18.74 20.18
C ASN A 49 5.05 -20.12 19.82
N VAL A 50 5.49 -21.12 20.59
CA VAL A 50 5.01 -22.50 20.50
C VAL A 50 4.33 -22.88 21.80
N ALA A 51 3.06 -23.28 21.73
CA ALA A 51 2.29 -23.81 22.84
C ALA A 51 1.45 -25.01 22.36
N ASP A 52 1.36 -26.07 23.16
CA ASP A 52 0.59 -27.28 22.85
C ASP A 52 0.88 -27.87 21.46
N ASN A 53 2.16 -27.92 21.08
CA ASN A 53 2.63 -28.33 19.73
C ASN A 53 2.05 -27.50 18.57
N ARG A 54 1.66 -26.24 18.83
CA ARG A 54 1.18 -25.30 17.81
C ARG A 54 2.06 -24.06 17.81
N ALA A 55 2.55 -23.68 16.64
CA ALA A 55 3.20 -22.40 16.43
C ALA A 55 2.16 -21.31 16.12
N SER A 56 2.34 -20.16 16.75
CA SER A 56 1.56 -18.94 16.52
C SER A 56 2.49 -17.73 16.52
N GLY A 57 2.00 -16.57 16.08
CA GLY A 57 2.81 -15.35 16.05
C GLY A 57 2.58 -14.50 14.81
N GLY A 58 3.63 -13.80 14.38
CA GLY A 58 3.65 -12.99 13.17
C GLY A 58 4.57 -11.78 13.32
N ALA A 59 4.54 -10.92 12.30
CA ALA A 59 5.10 -9.58 12.40
C ALA A 59 4.02 -8.51 12.31
N ALA A 60 4.32 -7.39 12.96
CA ALA A 60 3.64 -6.14 12.78
C ALA A 60 4.66 -5.05 12.47
N VAL A 61 4.31 -4.16 11.54
CA VAL A 61 5.07 -2.96 11.23
C VAL A 61 4.14 -1.76 11.31
N LYS A 62 4.62 -0.69 11.94
CA LYS A 62 3.87 0.57 12.07
C LYS A 62 4.78 1.77 11.99
N THR A 63 4.22 2.90 11.57
CA THR A 63 4.89 4.20 11.68
C THR A 63 4.94 4.61 13.16
N THR A 64 6.05 5.18 13.60
CA THR A 64 6.22 5.52 15.03
C THR A 64 5.39 6.73 15.46
N ASP A 65 5.01 7.58 14.51
CA ASP A 65 4.26 8.81 14.71
C ASP A 65 2.80 8.73 14.25
N GLY A 66 2.34 7.54 13.84
CA GLY A 66 0.98 7.32 13.32
C GLY A 66 0.75 7.91 11.92
N SER A 67 1.80 8.40 11.25
CA SER A 67 1.73 8.82 9.85
C SER A 67 1.30 7.66 8.94
N LYS A 68 0.71 7.98 7.79
CA LYS A 68 0.30 6.99 6.80
C LYS A 68 1.38 6.84 5.74
N ALA A 69 1.71 5.60 5.39
CA ALA A 69 2.66 5.28 4.34
C ALA A 69 2.25 4.02 3.59
N ASN A 70 2.85 3.76 2.43
CA ASN A 70 2.70 2.48 1.75
C ASN A 70 3.59 1.47 2.45
N LEU A 71 3.01 0.56 3.23
CA LEU A 71 3.74 -0.42 4.02
C LEU A 71 3.71 -1.79 3.35
N TYR A 72 4.75 -2.60 3.57
CA TYR A 72 4.77 -3.99 3.14
C TYR A 72 5.39 -4.93 4.17
N ILE A 73 5.01 -6.21 4.09
CA ILE A 73 5.61 -7.35 4.78
C ILE A 73 5.82 -8.47 3.76
N ALA A 74 7.02 -9.05 3.74
CA ALA A 74 7.35 -10.19 2.88
C ALA A 74 6.68 -11.48 3.34
N VAL A 75 6.18 -12.27 2.38
CA VAL A 75 5.45 -13.53 2.57
C VAL A 75 5.88 -14.54 1.51
N ALA A 76 5.65 -15.84 1.73
CA ALA A 76 5.98 -16.87 0.75
C ALA A 76 5.11 -16.74 -0.50
N ALA A 77 5.68 -17.01 -1.67
CA ALA A 77 4.98 -16.97 -2.96
C ALA A 77 3.80 -17.95 -3.07
N SER A 78 3.75 -18.98 -2.22
CA SER A 78 2.63 -19.91 -2.11
C SER A 78 1.41 -19.34 -1.38
N SER A 79 1.49 -18.10 -0.86
CA SER A 79 0.33 -17.40 -0.29
C SER A 79 -0.77 -17.28 -1.35
N THR A 80 -2.01 -17.61 -0.98
CA THR A 80 -3.12 -17.63 -1.95
C THR A 80 -4.01 -16.39 -1.86
N ASN A 81 -4.15 -15.82 -0.67
CA ASN A 81 -4.90 -14.60 -0.41
C ASN A 81 -4.52 -14.03 0.98
N THR A 82 -5.15 -12.91 1.35
CA THR A 82 -4.85 -12.17 2.59
C THR A 82 -5.27 -12.89 3.88
N ASN A 83 -6.10 -13.95 3.80
CA ASN A 83 -6.51 -14.80 4.92
C ASN A 83 -5.79 -16.15 4.94
N ALA A 84 -4.91 -16.40 3.96
CA ALA A 84 -4.12 -17.61 3.81
C ALA A 84 -2.70 -17.24 3.40
N VAL A 85 -2.13 -16.29 4.13
CA VAL A 85 -0.76 -15.81 3.98
C VAL A 85 0.18 -16.81 4.60
N ARG A 86 1.28 -17.07 3.90
CA ARG A 86 2.28 -18.07 4.27
C ARG A 86 3.60 -17.39 4.60
N ILE A 87 4.22 -17.76 5.70
CA ILE A 87 5.54 -17.26 6.13
C ILE A 87 6.43 -18.49 6.29
N ALA A 88 7.36 -18.68 5.35
CA ALA A 88 8.27 -19.80 5.35
C ALA A 88 9.44 -19.54 6.30
N ALA A 89 9.85 -20.56 7.05
CA ALA A 89 11.13 -20.57 7.74
C ALA A 89 12.28 -20.59 6.73
N ASP A 90 13.43 -20.07 7.11
CA ASP A 90 14.60 -19.97 6.25
C ASP A 90 15.11 -21.36 5.81
N SER A 91 14.86 -22.39 6.63
CA SER A 91 15.17 -23.79 6.32
C SER A 91 14.21 -24.43 5.31
N GLY A 92 13.04 -23.83 5.06
CA GLY A 92 11.98 -24.36 4.19
C GLY A 92 11.14 -25.48 4.81
N ASN A 93 11.48 -25.99 6.01
CA ASN A 93 10.84 -27.17 6.60
C ASN A 93 9.61 -26.88 7.47
N LEU A 94 9.31 -25.59 7.71
CA LEU A 94 8.13 -25.15 8.45
C LEU A 94 7.57 -23.89 7.79
N THR A 95 6.26 -23.85 7.60
CA THR A 95 5.53 -22.68 7.11
C THR A 95 4.46 -22.29 8.12
N LEU A 96 4.43 -21.03 8.53
CA LEU A 96 3.35 -20.47 9.30
C LEU A 96 2.26 -19.95 8.36
N ILE A 97 1.00 -20.21 8.70
CA ILE A 97 -0.17 -19.82 7.92
C ILE A 97 -1.03 -18.88 8.76
N GLY A 98 -1.46 -17.79 8.13
CA GLY A 98 -2.18 -16.73 8.83
C GLY A 98 -2.96 -15.79 7.94
N GLN A 99 -3.39 -14.70 8.54
CA GLN A 99 -4.15 -13.62 7.93
C GLN A 99 -3.42 -12.29 8.10
N THR A 100 -3.71 -11.32 7.23
CA THR A 100 -3.10 -9.99 7.28
C THR A 100 -4.14 -8.90 7.48
N ALA A 101 -3.76 -7.87 8.23
CA ALA A 101 -4.57 -6.69 8.47
C ALA A 101 -3.75 -5.42 8.23
N CYS A 102 -4.40 -4.39 7.69
CA CYS A 102 -3.86 -3.03 7.61
C CYS A 102 -4.56 -2.12 8.62
N GLY A 103 -3.81 -1.18 9.20
CA GLY A 103 -4.38 -0.13 10.02
C GLY A 103 -5.24 0.85 9.21
N GLY A 104 -6.19 1.51 9.88
CA GLY A 104 -6.97 2.60 9.28
C GLY A 104 -8.00 2.19 8.23
N GLY A 105 -8.42 0.92 8.22
CA GLY A 105 -9.46 0.41 7.30
C GLY A 105 -8.98 0.14 5.87
N VAL A 106 -7.67 0.18 5.64
CA VAL A 106 -7.07 -0.12 4.33
C VAL A 106 -7.22 -1.62 4.04
N THR A 107 -7.55 -1.98 2.81
CA THR A 107 -7.59 -3.37 2.38
C THR A 107 -6.18 -3.85 2.00
N PRO A 108 -5.68 -4.95 2.57
CA PRO A 108 -4.40 -5.52 2.17
C PRO A 108 -4.45 -6.07 0.74
N VAL A 109 -3.33 -5.97 0.04
CA VAL A 109 -3.15 -6.54 -1.31
C VAL A 109 -2.00 -7.54 -1.26
N LEU A 110 -2.22 -8.73 -1.80
CA LEU A 110 -1.16 -9.71 -2.03
C LEU A 110 -0.50 -9.45 -3.38
N ASP A 111 0.80 -9.18 -3.35
CA ASP A 111 1.65 -9.04 -4.52
C ASP A 111 2.62 -10.23 -4.59
N THR A 112 2.27 -11.22 -5.42
CA THR A 112 3.11 -12.40 -5.66
C THR A 112 4.25 -12.14 -6.66
N ALA A 113 4.26 -10.99 -7.32
CA ALA A 113 5.28 -10.61 -8.30
C ALA A 113 6.43 -9.79 -7.69
N ALA A 114 6.31 -9.39 -6.42
CA ALA A 114 7.28 -8.56 -5.70
C ALA A 114 8.74 -9.06 -5.76
N SER A 115 8.97 -10.37 -5.96
CA SER A 115 10.28 -11.00 -6.19
C SER A 115 11.32 -10.64 -5.11
N ARG A 116 10.89 -10.63 -3.85
CA ARG A 116 11.74 -10.30 -2.69
C ARG A 116 12.82 -11.38 -2.45
N PRO A 117 13.97 -11.03 -1.84
CA PRO A 117 15.00 -12.00 -1.48
C PRO A 117 14.54 -12.97 -0.37
N GLY A 118 15.20 -14.13 -0.28
CA GLY A 118 14.99 -15.11 0.79
C GLY A 118 13.85 -16.10 0.52
N ALA A 119 13.34 -16.75 1.58
CA ALA A 119 12.26 -17.74 1.47
C ALA A 119 10.87 -17.11 1.25
N ASN A 120 10.71 -15.83 1.62
CA ASN A 120 9.47 -15.08 1.56
C ASN A 120 9.50 -14.09 0.38
N THR A 121 9.30 -14.60 -0.84
CA THR A 121 9.55 -13.85 -2.09
C THR A 121 8.37 -13.00 -2.59
N ALA A 122 7.18 -13.12 -2.01
CA ALA A 122 6.01 -12.28 -2.28
C ALA A 122 5.85 -11.22 -1.18
N ALA A 123 4.86 -10.34 -1.30
CA ALA A 123 4.59 -9.32 -0.29
C ALA A 123 3.09 -9.12 -0.04
N ILE A 124 2.72 -8.80 1.21
CA ILE A 124 1.46 -8.11 1.48
C ILE A 124 1.75 -6.62 1.57
N GLN A 125 0.91 -5.84 0.91
CA GLN A 125 1.00 -4.38 0.85
C GLN A 125 -0.24 -3.73 1.46
N CYS A 126 -0.03 -2.61 2.15
CA CYS A 126 -1.06 -1.74 2.69
C CYS A 126 -0.77 -0.31 2.22
N ALA A 127 -1.50 0.16 1.22
CA ALA A 127 -1.32 1.51 0.68
C ALA A 127 -1.83 2.56 1.67
N SER A 128 -1.03 3.60 1.94
CA SER A 128 -1.39 4.70 2.83
C SER A 128 -1.96 4.26 4.19
N ALA A 129 -1.35 3.26 4.83
CA ALA A 129 -1.73 2.76 6.15
C ALA A 129 -0.73 3.21 7.24
N PRO A 130 -1.17 3.37 8.50
CA PRO A 130 -0.26 3.61 9.62
C PRO A 130 0.40 2.33 10.13
N SER A 131 -0.14 1.16 9.79
CA SER A 131 0.39 -0.15 10.19
C SER A 131 -0.04 -1.27 9.25
N ILE A 132 0.68 -2.38 9.30
CA ILE A 132 0.41 -3.67 8.66
C ILE A 132 0.81 -4.78 9.64
N ALA A 133 0.04 -5.86 9.72
CA ALA A 133 0.37 -7.00 10.58
C ALA A 133 -0.12 -8.32 10.00
N THR A 134 0.71 -9.35 10.10
CA THR A 134 0.34 -10.75 9.88
C THR A 134 0.03 -11.42 11.22
N VAL A 135 -1.05 -12.18 11.29
CA VAL A 135 -1.44 -12.97 12.46
C VAL A 135 -1.51 -14.44 12.05
N VAL A 136 -0.60 -15.23 12.59
CA VAL A 136 -0.49 -16.68 12.36
C VAL A 136 -1.47 -17.42 13.27
N ASN A 137 -2.26 -18.30 12.66
CA ASN A 137 -3.23 -19.14 13.35
C ASN A 137 -3.00 -20.64 13.13
N SER A 138 -2.11 -21.02 12.23
CA SER A 138 -1.81 -22.42 11.91
C SER A 138 -0.41 -22.57 11.31
N MET A 139 0.04 -23.81 11.11
CA MET A 139 1.36 -24.12 10.56
C MET A 139 1.31 -25.39 9.71
N GLU A 140 2.29 -25.52 8.83
CA GLU A 140 2.48 -26.68 7.95
C GLU A 140 3.95 -27.14 7.97
N PRO A 141 4.21 -28.43 8.19
CA PRO A 141 3.24 -29.47 8.57
C PRO A 141 2.63 -29.19 9.96
N ALA A 142 1.44 -29.74 10.23
CA ALA A 142 0.77 -29.56 11.53
C ALA A 142 1.53 -30.21 12.71
N SER A 143 2.49 -31.08 12.42
CA SER A 143 3.38 -31.72 13.40
C SER A 143 4.80 -31.74 12.83
N PRO A 144 5.53 -30.61 12.91
CA PRO A 144 6.90 -30.53 12.44
C PRO A 144 7.85 -31.31 13.36
N GLU A 145 9.02 -31.66 12.83
CA GLU A 145 10.06 -32.29 13.63
C GLU A 145 10.54 -31.34 14.74
N ALA A 146 11.05 -31.89 15.84
CA ALA A 146 11.63 -31.08 16.89
C ALA A 146 12.90 -30.38 16.37
N GLY A 147 13.02 -29.07 16.59
CA GLY A 147 14.16 -28.29 16.12
C GLY A 147 13.98 -26.79 16.27
N GLU A 148 14.99 -26.05 15.83
CA GLU A 148 14.96 -24.58 15.77
C GLU A 148 14.55 -24.13 14.37
N TYR A 149 13.58 -23.23 14.30
CA TYR A 149 13.06 -22.68 13.04
C TYR A 149 13.21 -21.16 13.07
N THR A 150 14.05 -20.64 12.16
CA THR A 150 14.23 -19.19 11.99
C THR A 150 13.30 -18.67 10.92
N PHE A 151 12.58 -17.59 11.22
CA PHE A 151 11.71 -16.89 10.28
C PHE A 151 12.27 -15.49 10.03
N THR A 152 12.98 -15.32 8.92
CA THR A 152 13.41 -13.99 8.49
C THR A 152 12.29 -13.32 7.70
N GLN A 153 11.88 -12.13 8.17
CA GLN A 153 10.84 -11.37 7.51
C GLN A 153 11.31 -9.96 7.17
N GLU A 154 11.28 -9.68 5.88
CA GLU A 154 11.56 -8.36 5.35
C GLU A 154 10.30 -7.48 5.42
N TYR A 155 10.49 -6.21 5.74
CA TYR A 155 9.42 -5.22 5.82
C TYR A 155 9.93 -3.83 5.47
N GLY A 156 9.01 -2.91 5.21
CA GLY A 156 9.37 -1.52 5.01
C GLY A 156 8.27 -0.70 4.34
N THR A 157 8.69 0.32 3.61
CA THR A 157 7.82 1.13 2.78
C THR A 157 8.07 0.88 1.29
N TYR A 158 7.01 1.03 0.48
CA TYR A 158 7.14 1.07 -0.97
C TYR A 158 7.04 2.52 -1.47
N VAL A 159 7.97 2.89 -2.34
CA VAL A 159 7.89 4.11 -3.14
C VAL A 159 7.60 3.62 -4.56
N ASN A 160 6.40 3.91 -5.07
CA ASN A 160 6.11 3.74 -6.49
C ASN A 160 6.69 4.91 -7.27
#